data_AF-A0A0P8W9X9-F1
#
_entry.id   AF-A0A0P8W9X9-F1
#
_cell.length_a   1.000
_cell.length_b   1.000
_cell.length_c   1.000
_cell.angle_alpha   90.00
_cell.angle_beta   90.00
_cell.angle_gamma   90.00
#
_symmetry.space_group_name_H-M   'P 1'
#
loop_
_entity.id
_entity.type
_entity.pdbx_description
1 polymer ?
#
loop_
_entity_poly.entity_id
_entity_poly.type
_entity_poly.pdbx_seq_one_letter_code
_entity_poly.pdbx_strand_id
1 'polypeptide(L)'
;MKKIAVFIKDFTKFHKIIIVSITCFSLFTFYNYMQSKARGEQTSDAMNNAIINDMKLMNTMFPDQKFINQGKYYNTGERKSYFIEGIIPGSFVNEGNDELLVIARRPSDELSHAEGFYNAYMAVFDNSSSKLVSEVKLFSVDEGSYRIFDSQGISYIFFAGSTTYQGWENWYGGLWQAGPEWTMKWPKDIENQEYYDFWENRAVKIGTDDIEILERKVLPIKNNGQIIPDYTWEYSEKLLWDKQGRSFKEME
;
A
#
# COMPACT_ATOMS: atom_id res chain seq x y z
N MET A 1 27.91 -47.27 -44.60
CA MET A 1 28.68 -46.04 -44.28
C MET A 1 27.93 -44.72 -44.52
N LYS A 2 27.08 -44.54 -45.55
CA LYS A 2 26.37 -43.26 -45.79
C LYS A 2 25.39 -42.79 -44.70
N LYS A 3 24.74 -43.69 -43.94
CA LYS A 3 23.75 -43.32 -42.90
C LYS A 3 24.37 -42.70 -41.62
N ILE A 4 25.61 -43.06 -41.28
CA ILE A 4 26.30 -42.54 -40.08
C ILE A 4 26.76 -41.10 -40.30
N ALA A 5 27.20 -40.75 -41.51
CA ALA A 5 27.65 -39.40 -41.84
C ALA A 5 26.50 -38.36 -41.82
N VAL A 6 25.26 -38.76 -42.16
CA VAL A 6 24.08 -37.88 -42.08
C VAL A 6 23.68 -37.63 -40.62
N PHE A 7 23.69 -38.69 -39.79
CA PHE A 7 23.35 -38.59 -38.37
C PHE A 7 24.31 -37.68 -37.59
N ILE A 8 25.62 -37.74 -37.87
CA ILE A 8 26.63 -36.87 -37.24
C ILE A 8 26.45 -35.40 -37.68
N LYS A 9 26.02 -35.16 -38.93
CA LYS A 9 25.80 -33.81 -39.46
C LYS A 9 24.54 -33.15 -38.89
N ASP A 10 23.49 -33.94 -38.64
CA ASP A 10 22.28 -33.46 -37.97
C ASP A 10 22.49 -33.26 -36.46
N PHE A 11 23.28 -34.13 -35.81
CA PHE A 11 23.64 -33.97 -34.40
C PHE A 11 24.47 -32.70 -34.16
N THR A 12 25.41 -32.38 -35.04
CA THR A 12 26.21 -31.13 -34.94
C THR A 12 25.37 -29.88 -35.21
N LYS A 13 24.36 -29.95 -36.09
CA LYS A 13 23.42 -28.84 -36.32
C LYS A 13 22.50 -28.62 -35.13
N PHE A 14 22.00 -29.70 -34.51
CA PHE A 14 21.19 -29.66 -33.30
C PHE A 14 21.98 -29.11 -32.10
N HIS A 15 23.23 -29.54 -31.95
CA HIS A 15 24.12 -29.04 -30.90
C HIS A 15 24.40 -27.54 -31.03
N LYS A 16 24.57 -27.03 -32.26
CA LYS A 16 24.69 -25.59 -32.51
C LYS A 16 23.44 -24.79 -32.13
N ILE A 17 22.25 -25.31 -32.41
CA ILE A 17 20.98 -24.66 -32.05
C ILE A 17 20.85 -24.58 -30.52
N ILE A 18 21.15 -25.66 -29.81
CA ILE A 18 21.11 -25.69 -28.34
C ILE A 18 22.09 -24.67 -27.74
N ILE A 19 23.33 -24.62 -28.23
CA ILE A 19 24.34 -23.67 -27.72
C ILE A 19 23.89 -22.22 -27.95
N VAL A 20 23.31 -21.90 -29.10
CA VAL A 20 22.77 -20.56 -29.39
C VAL A 20 21.61 -20.23 -28.45
N SER A 21 20.66 -21.15 -28.24
CA SER A 21 19.53 -20.94 -27.33
C SER A 21 19.96 -20.74 -25.88
N ILE A 22 20.93 -21.53 -25.40
CA ILE A 22 21.49 -21.37 -24.04
C ILE A 22 22.19 -20.02 -23.93
N THR A 23 22.97 -19.62 -24.92
CA THR A 23 23.69 -18.35 -24.91
C THR A 23 22.72 -17.15 -24.94
N CYS A 24 21.67 -17.21 -25.75
CA CYS A 24 20.60 -16.20 -25.76
C CYS A 24 19.86 -16.13 -24.41
N PHE A 25 19.55 -17.27 -23.80
CA PHE A 25 18.90 -17.31 -22.50
C PHE A 25 19.79 -16.73 -21.39
N SER A 26 21.07 -17.07 -21.37
CA SER A 26 22.05 -16.53 -20.43
C SER A 26 22.27 -15.02 -20.62
N LEU A 27 22.30 -14.53 -21.86
CA LEU A 27 22.38 -13.09 -22.13
C LEU A 27 21.11 -12.35 -21.67
N PHE A 28 19.93 -12.93 -21.87
CA PHE A 28 18.67 -12.34 -21.44
C PHE A 28 18.54 -12.30 -19.92
N THR A 29 18.92 -13.38 -19.21
CA THR A 29 18.91 -13.39 -17.74
C THR A 29 19.96 -12.46 -17.16
N PHE A 30 21.16 -12.39 -17.74
CA PHE A 30 22.20 -11.44 -17.32
C PHE A 30 21.77 -9.99 -17.58
N TYR A 31 21.11 -9.71 -18.71
CA TYR A 31 20.57 -8.38 -19.01
C TYR A 31 19.47 -7.97 -18.01
N ASN A 32 18.53 -8.86 -17.70
CA ASN A 32 17.49 -8.60 -16.69
C ASN A 32 18.07 -8.43 -15.28
N TYR A 33 19.11 -9.20 -14.93
CA TYR A 33 19.81 -9.06 -13.66
C TYR A 33 20.56 -7.72 -13.58
N MET A 34 21.26 -7.33 -14.65
CA MET A 34 21.95 -6.03 -14.73
C MET A 34 20.96 -4.87 -14.69
N GLN A 35 19.80 -4.97 -15.35
CA GLN A 35 18.70 -3.99 -15.26
C GLN A 35 18.13 -3.93 -13.84
N SER A 36 17.88 -5.07 -13.19
CA SER A 36 17.39 -5.13 -11.81
C SER A 36 18.39 -4.55 -10.82
N LYS A 37 19.69 -4.83 -11.00
CA LYS A 37 20.77 -4.29 -10.17
C LYS A 37 20.96 -2.79 -10.40
N ALA A 38 20.93 -2.35 -11.66
CA ALA A 38 20.98 -0.92 -12.00
C ALA A 38 19.76 -0.16 -11.47
N ARG A 39 18.57 -0.78 -11.47
CA ARG A 39 17.37 -0.23 -10.84
C ARG A 39 17.52 -0.16 -9.31
N GLY A 40 18.13 -1.17 -8.70
CA GLY A 40 18.48 -1.20 -7.26
C GLY A 40 19.49 -0.12 -6.86
N GLU A 41 20.55 0.05 -7.66
CA GLU A 41 21.56 1.10 -7.49
C GLU A 41 20.97 2.50 -7.78
N GLN A 42 20.11 2.65 -8.79
CA GLN A 42 19.35 3.88 -9.02
C GLN A 42 18.38 4.19 -7.88
N THR A 43 17.69 3.20 -7.30
CA THR A 43 16.85 3.43 -6.10
C THR A 43 17.68 3.81 -4.88
N SER A 44 18.91 3.32 -4.76
CA SER A 44 19.87 3.68 -3.69
C SER A 44 20.40 5.11 -3.88
N ASP A 45 20.79 5.48 -5.09
CA ASP A 45 21.28 6.83 -5.40
C ASP A 45 20.15 7.86 -5.46
N ALA A 46 18.93 7.44 -5.82
CA ALA A 46 17.71 8.22 -5.66
C ALA A 46 17.33 8.36 -4.17
N MET A 47 17.47 7.33 -3.33
CA MET A 47 17.31 7.46 -1.87
C MET A 47 18.33 8.44 -1.26
N ASN A 48 19.57 8.47 -1.76
CA ASN A 48 20.59 9.40 -1.28
C ASN A 48 20.42 10.85 -1.80
N ASN A 49 19.83 11.05 -2.99
CA ASN A 49 19.52 12.38 -3.52
C ASN A 49 18.13 12.90 -3.14
N ALA A 50 17.22 12.02 -2.72
CA ALA A 50 15.88 12.34 -2.22
C ALA A 50 15.84 12.53 -0.70
N ILE A 51 16.86 13.19 -0.12
CA ILE A 51 16.61 14.02 1.06
C ILE A 51 15.82 15.25 0.55
N ILE A 52 14.60 15.00 0.09
CA ILE A 52 13.63 16.05 -0.08
C ILE A 52 13.43 16.61 1.31
N ASN A 53 13.67 17.90 1.47
CA ASN A 53 13.48 18.56 2.75
C ASN A 53 12.05 18.29 3.23
N ASP A 54 11.89 17.55 4.34
CA ASP A 54 10.59 17.22 4.96
C ASP A 54 9.68 18.45 5.05
N MET A 55 10.27 19.63 5.30
CA MET A 55 9.55 20.90 5.32
C MET A 55 8.89 21.24 3.97
N LYS A 56 9.58 21.03 2.85
CA LYS A 56 9.04 21.25 1.50
C LYS A 56 7.85 20.34 1.25
N LEU A 57 7.95 19.06 1.62
CA LEU A 57 6.85 18.09 1.48
C LEU A 57 5.65 18.52 2.33
N MET A 58 5.87 18.80 3.61
CA MET A 58 4.82 19.21 4.55
C MET A 58 4.14 20.53 4.14
N ASN A 59 4.90 21.57 3.78
CA ASN A 59 4.35 22.83 3.27
C ASN A 59 3.58 22.63 1.96
N THR A 60 3.92 21.62 1.16
CA THR A 60 3.18 21.34 -0.09
C THR A 60 1.87 20.59 0.21
N MET A 61 1.89 19.63 1.15
CA MET A 61 0.68 18.93 1.58
C MET A 61 -0.30 19.85 2.34
N PHE A 62 0.22 20.84 3.07
CA PHE A 62 -0.58 21.75 3.88
C PHE A 62 -0.14 23.20 3.65
N PRO A 63 -0.50 23.82 2.50
CA PRO A 63 -0.01 25.14 2.09
C PRO A 63 -0.43 26.28 3.04
N ASP A 64 -1.55 26.11 3.74
CA ASP A 64 -2.03 27.09 4.72
C ASP A 64 -1.37 26.95 6.10
N GLN A 65 -0.50 25.95 6.27
CA GLN A 65 0.23 25.70 7.51
C GLN A 65 1.72 26.07 7.34
N LYS A 66 2.36 26.51 8.44
CA LYS A 66 3.77 26.91 8.45
C LYS A 66 4.60 25.93 9.26
N PHE A 67 5.48 25.15 8.62
CA PHE A 67 6.37 24.20 9.30
C PHE A 67 7.80 24.77 9.48
N ILE A 68 8.44 24.58 10.64
CA ILE A 68 9.87 24.85 10.86
C ILE A 68 10.67 23.53 10.91
N ASN A 69 12.00 23.62 10.77
CA ASN A 69 12.89 22.47 10.53
C ASN A 69 12.59 21.24 11.41
N GLN A 70 12.64 20.04 10.80
CA GLN A 70 12.27 18.73 11.36
C GLN A 70 10.77 18.53 11.65
N GLY A 71 9.88 19.07 10.82
CA GLY A 71 8.44 18.81 10.92
C GLY A 71 7.78 19.34 12.20
N LYS A 72 8.47 20.09 13.04
CA LYS A 72 7.87 20.67 14.25
C LYS A 72 7.31 22.04 13.92
N TYR A 73 6.02 22.22 14.21
CA TYR A 73 5.32 23.50 14.10
C TYR A 73 5.85 24.53 15.12
N TYR A 74 5.91 25.80 14.75
CA TYR A 74 6.00 26.92 15.71
C TYR A 74 4.64 27.59 15.80
N ASN A 75 3.90 27.30 16.86
CA ASN A 75 3.04 28.30 17.47
C ASN A 75 3.05 28.10 18.97
N THR A 76 3.31 29.18 19.67
CA THR A 76 3.37 29.29 21.12
C THR A 76 2.02 28.86 21.72
N GLY A 77 1.87 27.58 22.08
CA GLY A 77 0.83 27.15 23.01
C GLY A 77 0.02 25.89 22.68
N GLU A 78 0.06 25.31 21.47
CA GLU A 78 -0.88 24.21 21.14
C GLU A 78 -0.25 22.94 20.54
N ARG A 79 -0.69 21.82 21.11
CA ARG A 79 -0.42 20.40 20.83
C ARG A 79 -0.92 19.93 19.44
N LYS A 80 -0.43 20.50 18.34
CA LYS A 80 -0.89 20.21 16.97
C LYS A 80 0.27 20.09 15.96
N SER A 81 1.19 19.15 16.14
CA SER A 81 2.36 19.02 15.24
C SER A 81 2.27 17.78 14.34
N TYR A 82 2.02 17.95 13.05
CA TYR A 82 2.16 16.87 12.07
C TYR A 82 3.62 16.42 11.96
N PHE A 83 3.89 15.16 11.64
CA PHE A 83 5.23 14.65 11.34
C PHE A 83 5.18 13.65 10.19
N ILE A 84 6.27 13.48 9.44
CA ILE A 84 6.36 12.44 8.42
C ILE A 84 6.57 11.09 9.12
N GLU A 85 5.61 10.19 8.98
CA GLU A 85 5.71 8.81 9.43
C GLU A 85 6.59 7.99 8.48
N GLY A 86 6.46 8.22 7.17
CA GLY A 86 7.21 7.48 6.16
C GLY A 86 7.23 8.15 4.79
N ILE A 87 8.27 7.83 4.03
CA ILE A 87 8.41 8.17 2.62
C ILE A 87 8.70 6.85 1.89
N ILE A 88 7.77 6.40 1.06
CA ILE A 88 7.84 5.11 0.39
C ILE A 88 8.06 5.35 -1.11
N PRO A 89 9.21 4.97 -1.67
CA PRO A 89 9.43 5.06 -3.12
C PRO A 89 8.60 4.01 -3.84
N GLY A 90 8.08 4.37 -5.01
CA GLY A 90 7.24 3.50 -5.82
C GLY A 90 6.68 4.22 -7.03
N SER A 91 5.59 3.67 -7.56
CA SER A 91 4.87 4.23 -8.69
C SER A 91 3.39 4.13 -8.34
N PHE A 92 2.74 5.23 -7.97
CA PHE A 92 1.43 5.19 -7.32
C PHE A 92 0.33 5.81 -8.19
N VAL A 93 0.66 6.83 -8.99
CA VAL A 93 -0.26 7.51 -9.89
C VAL A 93 -0.14 6.96 -11.31
N ASN A 94 1.08 6.92 -11.87
CA ASN A 94 1.31 6.44 -13.24
C ASN A 94 2.33 5.31 -13.27
N GLU A 95 2.01 4.27 -14.04
CA GLU A 95 2.83 3.06 -14.18
C GLU A 95 4.28 3.37 -14.60
N GLY A 96 5.24 2.89 -13.82
CA GLY A 96 6.67 3.01 -14.11
C GLY A 96 7.31 4.38 -13.80
N ASN A 97 6.54 5.35 -13.29
CA ASN A 97 7.09 6.62 -12.82
C ASN A 97 7.90 6.44 -11.53
N ASP A 98 8.85 7.36 -11.32
CA ASP A 98 9.61 7.48 -10.07
C ASP A 98 8.89 8.46 -9.12
N GLU A 99 8.11 7.90 -8.20
CA GLU A 99 7.22 8.64 -7.30
C GLU A 99 7.50 8.27 -5.83
N LEU A 100 7.11 9.17 -4.94
CA LEU A 100 7.20 8.99 -3.49
C LEU A 100 5.82 9.13 -2.86
N LEU A 101 5.36 8.09 -2.18
CA LEU A 101 4.24 8.20 -1.25
C LEU A 101 4.76 8.76 0.07
N VAL A 102 4.31 9.96 0.42
CA VAL A 102 4.61 10.63 1.67
C VAL A 102 3.43 10.43 2.62
N ILE A 103 3.73 9.96 3.82
CA ILE A 103 2.76 9.66 4.87
C ILE A 103 3.06 10.59 6.03
N ALA A 104 2.17 11.53 6.28
CA ALA A 104 2.25 12.46 7.40
C ALA A 104 1.21 12.09 8.45
N ARG A 105 1.60 12.04 9.72
CA ARG A 105 0.70 11.80 10.84
C ARG A 105 0.50 13.02 11.69
N ARG A 106 -0.73 13.21 12.17
CA ARG A 106 -1.01 14.09 13.30
C ARG A 106 -1.03 13.25 14.59
N PRO A 107 -0.13 13.48 15.54
CA PRO A 107 -0.22 12.88 16.86
C PRO A 107 -1.46 13.44 17.55
N SER A 108 -2.27 12.55 18.11
CA SER A 108 -3.43 12.96 18.90
C SER A 108 -3.02 13.08 20.37
N ASP A 109 -3.11 14.28 20.92
CA ASP A 109 -3.06 14.52 22.37
C ASP A 109 -4.48 14.53 22.98
N GLU A 110 -5.53 14.28 22.18
CA GLU A 110 -6.93 14.41 22.57
C GLU A 110 -7.66 13.06 22.49
N LEU A 111 -8.48 12.78 23.50
CA LEU A 111 -9.49 11.72 23.52
C LEU A 111 -10.68 12.14 22.63
N SER A 112 -10.46 12.35 21.34
CA SER A 112 -11.52 12.72 20.41
C SER A 112 -12.32 11.48 19.99
N HIS A 113 -13.62 11.48 20.31
CA HIS A 113 -14.56 10.43 19.93
C HIS A 113 -15.02 10.47 18.46
N ALA A 114 -14.57 11.45 17.66
CA ALA A 114 -15.12 11.70 16.33
C ALA A 114 -14.09 11.95 15.21
N GLU A 115 -12.80 12.04 15.52
CA GLU A 115 -11.72 12.27 14.52
C GLU A 115 -10.63 11.18 14.51
N GLY A 116 -10.82 10.06 15.22
CA GLY A 116 -9.84 8.98 15.31
C GLY A 116 -8.51 9.36 16.00
N PHE A 117 -7.83 8.40 16.62
CA PHE A 117 -6.49 8.61 17.19
C PHE A 117 -5.35 8.46 16.17
N TYR A 118 -5.58 7.68 15.12
CA TYR A 118 -4.71 7.47 13.99
C TYR A 118 -5.18 8.31 12.80
N ASN A 119 -4.58 9.49 12.64
CA ASN A 119 -4.80 10.38 11.50
C ASN A 119 -3.57 10.37 10.59
N ALA A 120 -3.66 9.65 9.46
CA ALA A 120 -2.64 9.57 8.43
C ALA A 120 -3.08 10.33 7.18
N TYR A 121 -2.27 11.29 6.77
CA TYR A 121 -2.40 12.06 5.55
C TYR A 121 -1.41 11.50 4.53
N MET A 122 -1.91 11.04 3.40
CA MET A 122 -1.11 10.42 2.36
C MET A 122 -1.16 11.24 1.07
N ALA A 123 -0.01 11.39 0.43
CA ALA A 123 0.11 12.14 -0.82
C ALA A 123 1.29 11.62 -1.65
N VAL A 124 1.18 11.71 -2.97
CA VAL A 124 2.21 11.25 -3.90
C VAL A 124 2.92 12.43 -4.52
N PHE A 125 4.24 12.36 -4.53
CA PHE A 125 5.13 13.34 -5.14
C PHE A 125 5.90 12.71 -6.29
N ASP A 126 6.08 13.45 -7.38
CA ASP A 126 7.09 13.13 -8.38
C ASP A 126 8.47 13.29 -7.75
N ASN A 127 9.29 12.23 -7.76
CA ASN A 127 10.56 12.20 -7.04
C ASN A 127 11.54 13.25 -7.60
N SER A 128 11.58 13.39 -8.93
CA SER A 128 12.54 14.26 -9.63
C SER A 128 12.31 15.75 -9.38
N SER A 129 11.05 16.18 -9.31
CA SER A 129 10.65 17.58 -9.18
C SER A 129 10.14 17.96 -7.78
N SER A 130 9.86 16.95 -6.95
CA SER A 130 9.12 17.07 -5.69
C SER A 130 7.79 17.81 -5.84
N LYS A 131 7.17 17.74 -7.02
CA LYS A 131 5.83 18.26 -7.23
C LYS A 131 4.81 17.24 -6.71
N LEU A 132 3.82 17.74 -5.99
CA LEU A 132 2.65 16.95 -5.62
C LEU A 132 1.90 16.54 -6.90
N VAL A 133 1.67 15.23 -7.08
CA VAL A 133 1.01 14.65 -8.27
C VAL A 133 -0.31 13.95 -7.91
N SER A 134 -0.68 13.91 -6.64
CA SER A 134 -1.99 13.47 -6.15
C SER A 134 -2.64 14.53 -5.27
N GLU A 135 -3.91 14.37 -4.94
CA GLU A 135 -4.47 15.05 -3.76
C GLU A 135 -3.90 14.48 -2.45
N VAL A 136 -4.04 15.24 -1.36
CA VAL A 136 -3.79 14.75 -0.01
C VAL A 136 -5.02 14.02 0.49
N LYS A 137 -4.88 12.74 0.83
CA LYS A 137 -5.98 11.94 1.39
C LYS A 137 -5.80 11.71 2.88
N LEU A 138 -6.86 11.97 3.65
CA LEU A 138 -6.94 11.63 5.08
C LEU A 138 -7.51 10.22 5.24
N PHE A 139 -6.79 9.41 6.01
CA PHE A 139 -7.24 8.18 6.62
C PHE A 139 -7.24 8.37 8.13
N SER A 140 -8.41 8.26 8.75
CA SER A 140 -8.63 8.56 10.18
C SER A 140 -9.35 7.38 10.81
N VAL A 141 -8.79 6.77 11.86
CA VAL A 141 -9.31 5.64 12.68
C VAL A 141 -8.85 5.74 14.13
N ASP A 142 -9.44 4.98 15.05
CA ASP A 142 -8.87 4.84 16.40
C ASP A 142 -7.59 4.01 16.33
N GLU A 143 -7.66 2.85 15.69
CA GLU A 143 -6.53 1.95 15.47
C GLU A 143 -6.42 1.60 13.98
N GLY A 144 -5.25 1.81 13.38
CA GLY A 144 -5.10 1.76 11.93
C GLY A 144 -3.79 1.22 11.46
N SER A 145 -3.82 0.66 10.25
CA SER A 145 -2.62 0.24 9.54
C SER A 145 -2.81 0.36 8.03
N TYR A 146 -1.71 0.47 7.32
CA TYR A 146 -1.69 0.43 5.87
C TYR A 146 -0.62 -0.53 5.36
N ARG A 147 -0.78 -0.94 4.11
CA ARG A 147 0.20 -1.73 3.38
C ARG A 147 0.18 -1.38 1.90
N ILE A 148 1.36 -1.48 1.28
CA ILE A 148 1.52 -1.32 -0.16
C ILE A 148 1.42 -2.67 -0.86
N PHE A 149 0.62 -2.71 -1.92
CA PHE A 149 0.43 -3.86 -2.79
C PHE A 149 0.86 -3.50 -4.21
N ASP A 150 1.93 -4.11 -4.69
CA ASP A 150 2.50 -3.81 -6.00
C ASP A 150 1.91 -4.69 -7.10
N SER A 151 1.58 -4.10 -8.24
CA SER A 151 1.07 -4.77 -9.43
C SER A 151 1.57 -4.09 -10.70
N GLN A 152 2.19 -4.85 -11.60
CA GLN A 152 2.47 -4.41 -12.99
C GLN A 152 3.06 -3.00 -13.10
N GLY A 153 4.01 -2.63 -12.23
CA GLY A 153 4.65 -1.31 -12.28
C GLY A 153 3.82 -0.16 -11.68
N ILE A 154 2.72 -0.44 -11.00
CA ILE A 154 1.96 0.51 -10.17
C ILE A 154 1.71 -0.10 -8.77
N SER A 155 1.65 0.74 -7.75
CA SER A 155 1.52 0.40 -6.34
C SER A 155 0.19 0.91 -5.81
N TYR A 156 -0.48 0.09 -5.02
CA TYR A 156 -1.77 0.38 -4.38
C TYR A 156 -1.62 0.45 -2.87
N ILE A 157 -2.43 1.27 -2.22
CA ILE A 157 -2.43 1.45 -0.77
C ILE A 157 -3.65 0.75 -0.21
N PHE A 158 -3.46 -0.33 0.53
CA PHE A 158 -4.51 -0.85 1.39
C PHE A 158 -4.45 -0.16 2.74
N PHE A 159 -5.53 0.47 3.17
CA PHE A 159 -5.67 1.03 4.51
C PHE A 159 -6.85 0.35 5.19
N ALA A 160 -6.68 -0.05 6.45
CA ALA A 160 -7.79 -0.51 7.27
C ALA A 160 -7.57 -0.18 8.74
N GLY A 161 -8.67 0.00 9.45
CA GLY A 161 -8.65 0.23 10.88
C GLY A 161 -10.03 0.21 11.48
N SER A 162 -10.07 0.44 12.78
CA SER A 162 -11.29 0.40 13.57
C SER A 162 -11.55 1.69 14.34
N THR A 163 -12.82 1.94 14.58
CA THR A 163 -13.30 2.99 15.49
C THR A 163 -14.27 2.35 16.48
N THR A 164 -14.12 2.70 17.75
CA THR A 164 -15.01 2.21 18.80
C THR A 164 -16.11 3.24 19.08
N TYR A 165 -17.35 2.88 18.77
CA TYR A 165 -18.52 3.70 19.08
C TYR A 165 -19.51 2.91 19.92
N GLN A 166 -19.92 3.49 21.06
CA GLN A 166 -20.86 2.85 22.00
C GLN A 166 -20.46 1.42 22.37
N GLY A 167 -19.17 1.16 22.58
CA GLY A 167 -18.64 -0.16 22.97
C GLY A 167 -18.58 -1.21 21.86
N TRP A 168 -18.91 -0.84 20.61
CA TRP A 168 -18.70 -1.67 19.43
C TRP A 168 -17.52 -1.16 18.61
N GLU A 169 -16.61 -2.07 18.27
CA GLU A 169 -15.55 -1.81 17.30
C GLU A 169 -16.09 -1.99 15.88
N ASN A 170 -16.20 -0.89 15.14
CA ASN A 170 -16.57 -0.90 13.72
C ASN A 170 -15.32 -0.68 12.88
N TRP A 171 -15.11 -1.54 11.89
CA TRP A 171 -13.98 -1.43 10.98
C TRP A 171 -14.34 -0.67 9.72
N TYR A 172 -13.32 -0.24 9.01
CA TYR A 172 -13.40 0.29 7.67
C TYR A 172 -12.04 0.18 7.01
N GLY A 173 -12.06 0.18 5.70
CA GLY A 173 -10.85 0.05 4.94
C GLY A 173 -11.11 -0.15 3.46
N GLY A 174 -10.02 -0.20 2.73
CA GLY A 174 -10.07 -0.44 1.30
C GLY A 174 -8.69 -0.37 0.67
N LEU A 175 -8.64 -0.88 -0.55
CA LEU A 175 -7.55 -0.74 -1.48
C LEU A 175 -7.75 0.54 -2.29
N TRP A 176 -6.73 1.37 -2.34
CA TRP A 176 -6.76 2.67 -3.00
C TRP A 176 -5.67 2.77 -4.04
N GLN A 177 -6.02 3.42 -5.15
CA GLN A 177 -5.08 3.93 -6.13
C GLN A 177 -4.94 5.43 -5.93
N ALA A 178 -3.70 5.91 -5.82
CA ALA A 178 -3.44 7.35 -5.78
C ALA A 178 -3.63 7.96 -7.18
N GLY A 179 -4.01 9.23 -7.20
CA GLY A 179 -4.20 10.00 -8.44
C GLY A 179 -4.53 11.45 -8.13
N PRO A 180 -4.80 12.26 -9.16
CA PRO A 180 -5.38 13.60 -8.96
C PRO A 180 -6.59 13.53 -8.03
N GLU A 181 -7.40 12.48 -8.17
CA GLU A 181 -8.39 12.05 -7.19
C GLU A 181 -8.07 10.61 -6.77
N TRP A 182 -8.16 10.33 -5.47
CA TRP A 182 -7.92 8.97 -4.96
C TRP A 182 -9.10 8.06 -5.28
N THR A 183 -8.81 6.93 -5.92
CA THR A 183 -9.84 5.97 -6.32
C THR A 183 -9.77 4.71 -5.47
N MET A 184 -10.87 4.36 -4.80
CA MET A 184 -10.98 3.06 -4.13
C MET A 184 -11.20 1.96 -5.18
N LYS A 185 -10.42 0.89 -5.11
CA LYS A 185 -10.49 -0.29 -5.99
C LYS A 185 -11.20 -1.47 -5.33
N TRP A 186 -11.18 -1.52 -4.01
CA TRP A 186 -11.82 -2.56 -3.23
C TRP A 186 -12.09 -2.07 -1.79
N PRO A 187 -13.21 -2.44 -1.14
CA PRO A 187 -14.38 -3.08 -1.76
C PRO A 187 -15.01 -2.14 -2.79
N LYS A 188 -15.99 -2.60 -3.57
CA LYS A 188 -16.62 -1.74 -4.57
C LYS A 188 -17.48 -0.67 -3.88
N ASP A 189 -17.61 0.49 -4.53
CA ASP A 189 -18.63 1.53 -4.27
C ASP A 189 -18.70 2.08 -2.81
N ILE A 190 -17.73 2.94 -2.44
CA ILE A 190 -17.65 3.60 -1.12
C ILE A 190 -18.87 4.45 -0.74
N GLU A 191 -19.58 4.99 -1.73
CA GLU A 191 -20.72 5.89 -1.51
C GLU A 191 -22.03 5.11 -1.28
N ASN A 192 -21.99 3.78 -1.35
CA ASN A 192 -23.15 2.93 -1.17
C ASN A 192 -23.21 2.38 0.26
N GLN A 193 -24.44 2.17 0.77
CA GLN A 193 -24.69 1.50 2.04
C GLN A 193 -24.00 0.13 2.09
N GLU A 194 -23.84 -0.53 0.94
CA GLU A 194 -23.11 -1.80 0.78
C GLU A 194 -21.67 -1.76 1.32
N TYR A 195 -20.97 -0.61 1.23
CA TYR A 195 -19.63 -0.45 1.81
C TYR A 195 -19.66 -0.54 3.34
N TYR A 196 -20.61 0.16 3.96
CA TYR A 196 -20.76 0.19 5.41
C TYR A 196 -21.26 -1.16 5.92
N ASP A 197 -22.21 -1.76 5.21
CA ASP A 197 -22.72 -3.11 5.51
C ASP A 197 -21.63 -4.16 5.37
N PHE A 198 -20.71 -4.01 4.41
CA PHE A 198 -19.57 -4.91 4.26
C PHE A 198 -18.70 -4.93 5.52
N TRP A 199 -18.39 -3.75 6.08
CA TRP A 199 -17.50 -3.64 7.24
C TRP A 199 -18.20 -3.77 8.60
N GLU A 200 -19.53 -3.62 8.66
CA GLU A 200 -20.30 -3.61 9.92
C GLU A 200 -19.95 -4.77 10.86
N ASN A 201 -19.78 -5.96 10.28
CA ASN A 201 -19.50 -7.20 11.01
C ASN A 201 -18.18 -7.85 10.58
N ARG A 202 -17.28 -7.09 9.97
CA ARG A 202 -15.99 -7.60 9.50
C ARG A 202 -14.83 -6.85 10.16
N ALA A 203 -13.71 -7.53 10.30
CA ALA A 203 -12.41 -6.97 10.63
C ALA A 203 -11.36 -7.55 9.67
N VAL A 204 -10.14 -7.01 9.65
CA VAL A 204 -9.10 -7.50 8.74
C VAL A 204 -7.74 -7.66 9.41
N LYS A 205 -7.01 -8.71 9.02
CA LYS A 205 -5.56 -8.81 9.24
C LYS A 205 -4.85 -8.66 7.91
N ILE A 206 -3.87 -7.76 7.86
CA ILE A 206 -3.16 -7.44 6.63
C ILE A 206 -1.91 -8.34 6.53
N GLY A 207 -1.95 -9.30 5.62
CA GLY A 207 -0.84 -10.18 5.27
C GLY A 207 0.12 -9.54 4.26
N THR A 208 1.02 -10.35 3.68
CA THR A 208 2.03 -9.83 2.74
C THR A 208 1.54 -9.67 1.32
N ASP A 209 0.84 -10.67 0.84
CA ASP A 209 0.22 -10.69 -0.48
C ASP A 209 -1.27 -11.05 -0.34
N ASP A 210 -1.84 -10.76 0.83
CA ASP A 210 -3.17 -11.21 1.22
C ASP A 210 -3.79 -10.33 2.32
N ILE A 211 -5.10 -10.43 2.45
CA ILE A 211 -5.87 -9.95 3.59
C ILE A 211 -6.74 -11.08 4.12
N GLU A 212 -6.75 -11.27 5.45
CA GLU A 212 -7.67 -12.20 6.12
C GLU A 212 -8.85 -11.41 6.66
N ILE A 213 -10.06 -11.76 6.21
CA ILE A 213 -11.30 -11.19 6.69
C ILE A 213 -11.77 -12.01 7.88
N LEU A 214 -12.04 -11.31 8.98
CA LEU A 214 -12.64 -11.87 10.18
C LEU A 214 -14.09 -11.43 10.25
N GLU A 215 -14.96 -12.28 10.78
CA GLU A 215 -16.36 -11.99 11.00
C GLU A 215 -16.66 -11.92 12.50
N ARG A 216 -17.55 -11.00 12.87
CA ARG A 216 -17.94 -10.80 14.26
C ARG A 216 -18.82 -11.95 14.73
N LYS A 217 -18.40 -12.65 15.77
CA LYS A 217 -19.22 -13.62 16.48
C LYS A 217 -19.61 -13.10 17.85
N VAL A 218 -20.89 -12.75 17.98
CA VAL A 218 -21.48 -12.34 19.25
C VAL A 218 -21.56 -13.54 20.19
N LEU A 219 -21.04 -13.38 21.40
CA LEU A 219 -21.07 -14.40 22.45
C LEU A 219 -22.39 -14.32 23.23
N PRO A 220 -22.85 -15.44 23.84
CA PRO A 220 -24.03 -15.42 24.68
C PRO A 220 -23.89 -14.44 25.85
N ILE A 221 -24.95 -13.70 26.13
CA ILE A 221 -25.01 -12.76 27.27
C ILE A 221 -24.82 -13.55 28.57
N LYS A 222 -23.77 -13.22 29.33
CA LYS A 222 -23.43 -13.92 30.57
C LYS A 222 -24.17 -13.38 31.80
N ASN A 223 -24.74 -12.18 31.69
CA ASN A 223 -25.29 -11.40 32.81
C ASN A 223 -26.45 -10.51 32.31
N ASN A 224 -27.59 -10.51 33.02
CA ASN A 224 -28.78 -9.72 32.67
C ASN A 224 -28.59 -8.18 32.66
N GLY A 225 -27.50 -7.65 33.19
CA GLY A 225 -27.12 -6.23 33.15
C GLY A 225 -26.14 -5.86 32.04
N GLN A 226 -25.76 -6.80 31.16
CA GLN A 226 -24.92 -6.53 30.01
C GLN A 226 -25.75 -5.88 28.89
N ILE A 227 -25.45 -4.62 28.58
CA ILE A 227 -26.15 -3.84 27.55
C ILE A 227 -25.61 -4.18 26.13
N ILE A 228 -24.31 -4.47 26.04
CA ILE A 228 -23.61 -4.83 24.79
C ILE A 228 -23.00 -6.21 24.98
N PRO A 229 -23.33 -7.21 24.15
CA PRO A 229 -22.79 -8.55 24.27
C PRO A 229 -21.30 -8.57 23.94
N ASP A 230 -20.55 -9.43 24.64
CA ASP A 230 -19.15 -9.73 24.28
C ASP A 230 -19.13 -10.31 22.86
N TYR A 231 -18.03 -10.14 22.13
CA TYR A 231 -17.83 -10.76 20.83
C TYR A 231 -16.38 -11.16 20.62
N THR A 232 -16.15 -12.04 19.65
CA THR A 232 -14.83 -12.38 19.14
C THR A 232 -14.81 -12.24 17.64
N TRP A 233 -13.65 -11.95 17.08
CA TRP A 233 -13.41 -12.01 15.64
C TRP A 233 -12.99 -13.43 15.26
N GLU A 234 -13.79 -14.11 14.44
CA GLU A 234 -13.47 -15.44 13.90
C GLU A 234 -13.06 -15.33 12.44
N TYR A 235 -12.19 -16.23 11.98
CA TYR A 235 -11.82 -16.28 10.57
C TYR A 235 -13.06 -16.52 9.70
N SER A 236 -13.24 -15.69 8.67
CA SER A 236 -14.31 -15.84 7.67
C SER A 236 -13.71 -16.31 6.35
N GLU A 237 -12.80 -15.52 5.78
CA GLU A 237 -12.21 -15.79 4.47
C GLU A 237 -10.83 -15.16 4.31
N LYS A 238 -10.12 -15.55 3.26
CA LYS A 238 -8.82 -15.01 2.88
C LYS A 238 -8.86 -14.55 1.44
N LEU A 239 -8.50 -13.30 1.21
CA LEU A 239 -8.44 -12.70 -0.12
C LEU A 239 -6.98 -12.51 -0.53
N LEU A 240 -6.61 -13.07 -1.67
CA LEU A 240 -5.26 -12.96 -2.21
C LEU A 240 -5.13 -11.75 -3.12
N TRP A 241 -3.95 -11.14 -3.11
CA TRP A 241 -3.62 -10.07 -4.03
C TRP A 241 -3.46 -10.61 -5.45
N ASP A 242 -4.41 -10.26 -6.33
CA ASP A 242 -4.31 -10.56 -7.75
C ASP A 242 -3.56 -9.42 -8.46
N LYS A 243 -2.27 -9.66 -8.71
CA LYS A 243 -1.41 -8.73 -9.43
C LYS A 243 -1.90 -8.44 -10.84
N GLN A 244 -2.59 -9.35 -11.52
CA GLN A 244 -3.11 -9.11 -12.86
C GLN A 244 -4.41 -8.31 -12.81
N GLY A 245 -5.30 -8.64 -11.87
CA GLY A 245 -6.57 -7.97 -11.65
C GLY A 245 -6.48 -6.63 -10.91
N ARG A 246 -5.33 -6.31 -10.30
CA ARG A 246 -5.10 -5.08 -9.51
C ARG A 246 -6.12 -4.94 -8.37
N SER A 247 -6.52 -6.06 -7.78
CA SER A 247 -7.52 -6.14 -6.71
C SER A 247 -7.36 -7.43 -5.90
N PHE A 248 -8.16 -7.58 -4.85
CA PHE A 248 -8.23 -8.81 -4.08
C PHE A 248 -9.22 -9.80 -4.69
N LYS A 249 -8.91 -11.09 -4.60
CA LYS A 249 -9.79 -12.20 -5.04
C LYS A 249 -9.94 -13.24 -3.94
N GLU A 250 -11.16 -13.79 -3.83
CA GLU A 250 -11.44 -14.96 -3.01
C GLU A 250 -10.61 -16.16 -3.47
N MET A 251 -10.19 -16.98 -2.52
CA MET A 251 -9.64 -18.30 -2.82
C MET A 251 -10.79 -19.26 -3.12
N GLU A 252 -10.76 -19.90 -4.30
CA GLU A 252 -11.59 -21.06 -4.61
C GLU A 252 -11.22 -22.29 -3.76
#